data_AF-A0A5B2Z7R1-F1
#
_entry.id   AF-A0A5B2Z7R1-F1
#
_cell.length_a   1.000
_cell.length_b   1.000
_cell.length_c   1.000
_cell.angle_alpha   90.00
_cell.angle_beta   90.00
_cell.angle_gamma   90.00
#
_symmetry.space_group_name_H-M   'P 1'
#
loop_
_entity.id
_entity.type
_entity.pdbx_description
1 polymer ?
#
loop_
_entity_poly.entity_id
_entity_poly.type
_entity_poly.pdbx_seq_one_letter_code
_entity_poly.pdbx_strand_id
1 'polypeptide(L)'
;MNSNPLAKFKFSTIFVFMISAVTLLITASPSIVFGQIESESATSEEDSRSPIAIINEIRNLLTQANNQYASQDFVAAEQTVRTAYLDHYEFLEGPLAALNPELMEATELLIREDLISAIQERAPVSEIQNLINTINNNLDQAEVLFQQNP
;
A
#
# COMPACT_ATOMS: atom_id res chain seq x y z
N MET A 1 39.37 -21.49 14.80
CA MET A 1 39.44 -20.78 13.50
C MET A 1 38.54 -21.50 12.52
N ASN A 2 37.38 -20.94 12.21
CA ASN A 2 36.84 -20.92 10.85
C ASN A 2 35.70 -19.89 10.82
N SER A 3 36.07 -18.66 10.52
CA SER A 3 35.17 -17.54 10.28
C SER A 3 34.64 -17.67 8.86
N ASN A 4 33.33 -17.77 8.71
CA ASN A 4 32.68 -17.62 7.41
C ASN A 4 31.93 -16.28 7.43
N PRO A 5 32.36 -15.25 6.66
CA PRO A 5 31.72 -13.95 6.67
C PRO A 5 30.49 -13.98 5.75
N LEU A 6 29.27 -13.96 6.32
CA LEU A 6 28.09 -13.67 5.51
C LEU A 6 28.14 -12.21 5.06
N ALA A 7 28.07 -12.07 3.74
CA ALA A 7 28.21 -10.85 2.99
C ALA A 7 27.15 -9.80 3.38
N LYS A 8 27.61 -8.57 3.56
CA LYS A 8 26.78 -7.38 3.71
C LYS A 8 26.24 -7.01 2.34
N PHE A 9 24.97 -7.30 2.05
CA PHE A 9 24.31 -6.80 0.86
C PHE A 9 23.78 -5.40 1.13
N LYS A 10 24.33 -4.43 0.39
CA LYS A 10 23.82 -3.06 0.28
C LYS A 10 22.98 -2.99 -1.00
N PHE A 11 21.68 -2.74 -0.88
CA PHE A 11 20.81 -2.33 -1.99
C PHE A 11 20.17 -1.01 -1.52
N SER A 12 20.77 0.15 -1.79
CA SER A 12 20.73 0.93 -3.03
C SER A 12 19.30 1.13 -3.55
N THR A 13 18.68 2.19 -3.03
CA THR A 13 17.48 2.88 -3.48
C THR A 13 17.35 2.95 -5.00
N ILE A 14 16.30 2.34 -5.56
CA ILE A 14 15.75 2.69 -6.87
C ILE A 14 14.22 2.62 -6.75
N PHE A 15 13.60 3.78 -6.53
CA PHE A 15 12.16 3.98 -6.69
C PHE A 15 11.88 4.08 -8.19
N VAL A 16 11.23 3.07 -8.76
CA VAL A 16 10.92 2.99 -10.19
C VAL A 16 9.58 3.70 -10.43
N PHE A 17 9.62 4.96 -10.89
CA PHE A 17 8.48 5.60 -11.55
C PHE A 17 8.33 5.01 -12.96
N MET A 18 7.24 4.31 -13.26
CA MET A 18 6.89 3.84 -14.60
C MET A 18 5.54 4.39 -15.01
N ILE A 19 5.53 5.43 -15.83
CA ILE A 19 4.37 5.80 -16.64
C ILE A 19 4.84 5.82 -18.09
N SER A 20 4.57 4.74 -18.81
CA SER A 20 4.73 4.67 -20.27
C SER A 20 3.47 5.26 -20.90
N ALA A 21 3.55 6.51 -21.34
CA ALA A 21 2.46 7.17 -22.05
C ALA A 21 2.42 6.66 -23.51
N VAL A 22 1.50 5.74 -23.82
CA VAL A 22 1.11 5.44 -25.19
C VAL A 22 0.06 6.47 -25.61
N THR A 23 0.47 7.49 -26.35
CA THR A 23 -0.45 8.52 -26.85
C THR A 23 -1.03 8.10 -28.20
N LEU A 24 -2.34 7.86 -28.24
CA LEU A 24 -3.12 7.68 -29.46
C LEU A 24 -3.25 9.03 -30.19
N LEU A 25 -2.73 9.10 -31.43
CA LEU A 25 -2.71 10.30 -32.26
C LEU A 25 -4.10 10.58 -32.87
N ILE A 26 -4.83 11.56 -32.33
CA ILE A 26 -6.04 12.10 -32.97
C ILE A 26 -5.61 13.23 -33.92
N THR A 27 -5.86 13.05 -35.22
CA THR A 27 -5.57 14.06 -36.26
C THR A 27 -6.60 15.19 -36.23
N ALA A 28 -6.19 16.41 -35.87
CA ALA A 28 -7.03 17.61 -35.93
C ALA A 28 -6.66 18.52 -37.12
N SER A 29 -7.68 19.07 -37.78
CA SER A 29 -7.59 20.09 -38.84
C SER A 29 -7.35 21.49 -38.25
N PRO A 30 -6.73 22.45 -38.99
CA PRO A 30 -6.17 23.65 -38.38
C PRO A 30 -7.13 24.85 -38.38
N SER A 31 -7.14 25.58 -37.27
CA SER A 31 -7.32 27.04 -37.26
C SER A 31 -6.55 27.59 -36.06
N ILE A 32 -5.45 28.26 -36.35
CA ILE A 32 -4.48 28.80 -35.39
C ILE A 32 -4.99 30.10 -34.80
N VAL A 33 -5.03 30.21 -33.46
CA VAL A 33 -4.63 31.43 -32.73
C VAL A 33 -3.80 30.99 -31.52
N PHE A 34 -2.69 31.70 -31.34
CA PHE A 34 -1.58 31.49 -30.42
C PHE A 34 -1.95 31.43 -28.92
N GLY A 35 -1.32 30.50 -28.22
CA GLY A 35 -0.73 30.77 -26.89
C GLY A 35 -1.53 30.35 -25.66
N GLN A 36 -1.44 29.07 -25.29
CA GLN A 36 -1.21 28.65 -23.90
C GLN A 36 -0.78 27.18 -23.93
N ILE A 37 0.47 26.90 -23.57
CA ILE A 37 0.86 25.56 -23.16
C ILE A 37 0.19 25.37 -21.80
N GLU A 38 -0.93 24.65 -21.78
CA GLU A 38 -1.46 24.12 -20.53
C GLU A 38 -0.50 23.05 -20.07
N SER A 39 0.48 23.51 -19.29
CA SER A 39 1.16 22.69 -18.30
C SER A 39 0.07 22.19 -17.36
N GLU A 40 -0.48 21.01 -17.66
CA GLU A 40 -1.19 20.20 -16.67
C GLU A 40 -0.15 19.78 -15.63
N SER A 41 0.13 20.74 -14.74
CA SER A 41 0.78 20.48 -13.48
C SER A 41 -0.19 19.57 -12.75
N ALA A 42 0.10 18.27 -12.73
CA ALA A 42 -0.55 17.34 -11.83
C ALA A 42 -0.39 17.94 -10.42
N THR A 43 -1.45 18.58 -9.94
CA THR A 43 -1.57 18.96 -8.55
C THR A 43 -1.59 17.62 -7.82
N SER A 44 -0.45 17.25 -7.26
CA SER A 44 -0.40 16.29 -6.18
C SER A 44 -1.25 16.90 -5.07
N GLU A 45 -2.54 16.60 -5.09
CA GLU A 45 -3.39 16.80 -3.93
C GLU A 45 -2.73 15.97 -2.83
N GLU A 46 -2.06 16.67 -1.92
CA GLU A 46 -1.65 16.15 -0.63
C GLU A 46 -2.95 15.74 0.05
N ASP A 47 -3.33 14.47 -0.16
CA ASP A 47 -4.54 13.87 0.35
C ASP A 47 -4.45 13.88 1.88
N SER A 48 -4.96 14.97 2.47
CA SER A 48 -4.84 15.31 3.88
C SER A 48 -5.78 14.46 4.74
N ARG A 49 -5.79 13.14 4.53
CA ARG A 49 -6.54 12.19 5.35
C ARG A 49 -5.83 12.04 6.70
N SER A 50 -6.61 12.11 7.77
CA SER A 50 -6.10 11.81 9.12
C SER A 50 -5.59 10.35 9.18
N PRO A 51 -4.41 10.09 9.76
CA PRO A 51 -3.90 8.72 9.91
C PRO A 51 -4.91 7.76 10.58
N ILE A 52 -5.68 8.26 11.55
CA ILE A 52 -6.72 7.47 12.24
C ILE A 52 -7.86 7.09 11.28
N ALA A 53 -8.26 8.00 10.40
CA ALA A 53 -9.28 7.70 9.39
C ALA A 53 -8.78 6.64 8.39
N ILE A 54 -7.52 6.73 7.98
CA ILE A 54 -6.90 5.74 7.08
C ILE A 54 -6.84 4.37 7.74
N ILE A 55 -6.39 4.28 9.00
CA ILE A 55 -6.37 3.02 9.77
C ILE A 55 -7.74 2.36 9.81
N ASN A 56 -8.80 3.14 10.05
CA ASN A 56 -10.16 2.59 10.09
C ASN A 56 -10.62 2.06 8.74
N GLU A 57 -10.24 2.71 7.64
CA GLU A 57 -10.57 2.23 6.30
C GLU A 57 -9.83 0.93 5.97
N ILE A 58 -8.55 0.81 6.36
CA ILE A 58 -7.80 -0.44 6.23
C ILE A 58 -8.51 -1.57 6.99
N ARG A 59 -8.93 -1.35 8.24
CA ARG A 59 -9.66 -2.36 9.04
C ARG A 59 -10.97 -2.80 8.37
N ASN A 60 -11.70 -1.87 7.76
CA ASN A 60 -12.93 -2.17 7.01
C ASN A 60 -12.63 -3.07 5.80
N LEU A 61 -11.61 -2.71 5.02
CA LEU A 61 -11.18 -3.48 3.85
C LEU A 61 -10.66 -4.86 4.22
N LEU A 62 -9.88 -5.01 5.29
CA LEU A 62 -9.43 -6.32 5.77
C LEU A 62 -10.60 -7.19 6.21
N THR A 63 -11.61 -6.61 6.86
CA THR A 63 -12.85 -7.33 7.21
C THR A 63 -13.59 -7.77 5.95
N GLN A 64 -13.68 -6.91 4.94
CA GLN A 64 -14.29 -7.23 3.65
C GLN A 64 -13.54 -8.36 2.93
N ALA A 65 -12.22 -8.28 2.87
CA ALA A 65 -11.35 -9.29 2.26
C ALA A 65 -11.53 -10.66 2.93
N ASN A 66 -11.57 -10.71 4.26
CA ASN A 66 -11.85 -11.94 5.01
C ASN A 66 -13.20 -12.57 4.61
N ASN A 67 -14.25 -11.75 4.46
CA ASN A 67 -15.58 -12.23 4.09
C ASN A 67 -15.64 -12.74 2.63
N GLN A 68 -14.99 -12.03 1.70
CA GLN A 68 -14.84 -12.47 0.30
C GLN A 68 -14.07 -13.79 0.22
N TYR A 69 -12.95 -13.89 0.95
CA TYR A 69 -12.13 -15.10 1.01
C TYR A 69 -12.91 -16.30 1.55
N ALA A 70 -13.65 -16.11 2.66
CA ALA A 70 -14.51 -17.13 3.24
C ALA A 70 -15.63 -17.58 2.28
N SER A 71 -16.06 -16.71 1.38
CA SER A 71 -17.02 -17.01 0.31
C SER A 71 -16.37 -17.60 -0.95
N GLN A 72 -15.06 -17.91 -0.90
CA GLN A 72 -14.23 -18.39 -2.00
C GLN A 72 -14.10 -17.42 -3.18
N ASP A 73 -14.39 -16.14 -2.99
CA ASP A 73 -14.14 -15.08 -3.97
C ASP A 73 -12.70 -14.54 -3.80
N PHE A 74 -11.74 -15.37 -4.20
CA PHE A 74 -10.32 -15.08 -4.01
C PHE A 74 -9.83 -13.86 -4.80
N VAL A 75 -10.41 -13.61 -5.98
CA VAL A 75 -10.04 -12.46 -6.83
C VAL A 75 -10.49 -11.16 -6.16
N ALA A 76 -11.73 -11.12 -5.65
CA ALA A 76 -12.20 -9.94 -4.92
C ALA A 76 -11.43 -9.73 -3.61
N ALA A 77 -11.12 -10.82 -2.89
CA ALA A 77 -10.33 -10.75 -1.65
C ALA A 77 -8.94 -10.15 -1.91
N GLU A 78 -8.22 -10.65 -2.93
CA GLU A 78 -6.91 -10.13 -3.31
C GLU A 78 -6.99 -8.64 -3.69
N GLN A 79 -7.95 -8.27 -4.54
CA GLN A 79 -8.11 -6.87 -4.96
C GLN A 79 -8.41 -5.95 -3.77
N THR A 80 -9.21 -6.41 -2.82
CA THR A 80 -9.54 -5.64 -1.61
C THR A 80 -8.32 -5.42 -0.73
N VAL A 81 -7.46 -6.44 -0.57
CA VAL A 81 -6.19 -6.28 0.17
C VAL A 81 -5.22 -5.36 -0.58
N ARG A 82 -5.17 -5.43 -1.92
CA ARG A 82 -4.37 -4.49 -2.73
C ARG A 82 -4.83 -3.05 -2.55
N THR A 83 -6.13 -2.79 -2.52
CA THR A 83 -6.69 -1.47 -2.20
C THR A 83 -6.33 -1.04 -0.79
N ALA A 84 -6.46 -1.92 0.21
CA ALA A 84 -6.03 -1.62 1.58
C ALA A 84 -4.55 -1.21 1.68
N TYR A 85 -3.69 -1.78 0.82
CA TYR A 85 -2.28 -1.39 0.75
C TYR A 85 -2.07 -0.09 -0.03
N LEU A 86 -2.35 -0.08 -1.34
CA LEU A 86 -1.98 0.99 -2.27
C LEU A 86 -2.76 2.28 -2.00
N ASP A 87 -4.05 2.18 -1.72
CA ASP A 87 -4.92 3.36 -1.61
C ASP A 87 -4.97 3.89 -0.16
N HIS A 88 -4.40 3.15 0.80
CA HIS A 88 -4.49 3.48 2.22
C HIS A 88 -3.18 3.30 2.99
N TYR A 89 -2.63 2.09 3.14
CA TYR A 89 -1.47 1.88 4.01
C TYR A 89 -0.22 2.64 3.56
N GLU A 90 0.01 2.82 2.25
CA GLU A 90 1.16 3.59 1.72
C GLU A 90 1.21 5.02 2.29
N PHE A 91 0.05 5.64 2.54
CA PHE A 91 -0.04 6.98 3.15
C PHE A 91 0.36 7.01 4.62
N LEU A 92 0.36 5.86 5.31
CA LEU A 92 0.81 5.73 6.69
C LEU A 92 2.31 5.49 6.78
N GLU A 93 2.98 5.01 5.73
CA GLU A 93 4.39 4.59 5.80
C GLU A 93 5.31 5.74 6.24
N GLY A 94 5.21 6.91 5.62
CA GLY A 94 6.03 8.08 5.99
C GLY A 94 5.81 8.54 7.43
N PRO A 95 4.57 8.89 7.83
CA PRO A 95 4.25 9.28 9.19
C PRO A 95 4.59 8.20 10.24
N LEU A 96 4.31 6.93 9.95
CA LEU A 96 4.58 5.84 10.88
C LEU A 96 6.07 5.55 10.99
N ALA A 97 6.83 5.62 9.89
CA ALA A 97 8.29 5.42 9.92
C ALA A 97 9.01 6.49 10.74
N ALA A 98 8.48 7.72 10.79
CA ALA A 98 9.01 8.78 11.64
C ALA A 98 8.84 8.48 13.14
N LEU A 99 7.84 7.69 13.52
CA LEU A 99 7.53 7.32 14.91
C LEU A 99 8.11 5.95 15.29
N ASN A 100 7.96 4.96 14.43
CA ASN A 100 8.38 3.58 14.62
C ASN A 100 8.61 2.88 13.26
N PRO A 101 9.85 2.89 12.72
CA PRO A 101 10.16 2.31 11.42
C PRO A 101 10.01 0.78 11.37
N GLU A 102 10.27 0.09 12.47
CA GLU A 102 10.14 -1.37 12.54
C GLU A 102 8.67 -1.80 12.46
N LEU A 103 7.78 -1.11 13.16
CA LEU A 103 6.34 -1.35 13.08
C LEU A 103 5.79 -1.06 11.67
N MET A 104 6.29 0.02 11.04
CA MET A 104 5.93 0.37 9.68
C MET A 104 6.29 -0.75 8.69
N GLU A 105 7.56 -1.18 8.67
CA GLU A 105 8.06 -2.19 7.73
C GLU A 105 7.39 -3.55 7.98
N ALA A 106 7.25 -3.95 9.25
CA ALA A 106 6.60 -5.22 9.60
C ALA A 106 5.14 -5.27 9.12
N THR A 107 4.43 -4.15 9.16
CA THR A 107 3.03 -4.10 8.72
C THR A 107 2.93 -3.99 7.20
N GLU A 108 3.85 -3.28 6.54
CA GLU A 108 3.95 -3.25 5.07
C GLU A 108 4.08 -4.67 4.52
N LEU A 109 5.05 -5.44 5.00
CA LEU A 109 5.31 -6.81 4.54
C LEU A 109 4.10 -7.72 4.74
N LEU A 110 3.42 -7.62 5.90
CA LEU A 110 2.23 -8.42 6.17
C LEU A 110 1.09 -8.16 5.18
N ILE A 111 0.81 -6.89 4.86
CA ILE A 111 -0.31 -6.54 3.97
C ILE A 111 0.08 -6.78 2.51
N ARG A 112 1.23 -6.26 2.08
CA ARG A 112 1.67 -6.21 0.69
C ARG A 112 2.16 -7.56 0.16
N GLU A 113 2.80 -8.35 1.01
CA GLU A 113 3.45 -9.60 0.60
C GLU A 113 2.72 -10.81 1.18
N ASP A 114 2.69 -10.97 2.50
CA ASP A 114 2.26 -12.22 3.13
C ASP A 114 0.76 -12.50 2.92
N LEU A 115 -0.11 -11.52 3.20
CA LEU A 115 -1.55 -11.70 3.06
C LEU A 115 -1.96 -11.91 1.60
N ILE A 116 -1.37 -11.15 0.67
CA ILE A 116 -1.64 -11.31 -0.77
C ILE A 116 -1.18 -12.69 -1.25
N SER A 117 0.02 -13.13 -0.86
CA SER A 117 0.55 -14.45 -1.23
C SER A 117 -0.32 -15.57 -0.68
N ALA A 118 -0.71 -15.50 0.60
CA ALA A 118 -1.58 -16.49 1.22
C ALA A 118 -2.95 -16.58 0.52
N ILE A 119 -3.51 -15.46 0.05
CA ILE A 119 -4.75 -15.45 -0.74
C ILE A 119 -4.53 -16.13 -2.11
N GLN A 120 -3.46 -15.80 -2.82
CA GLN A 120 -3.14 -16.36 -4.14
C GLN A 120 -2.88 -17.87 -4.08
N GLU A 121 -2.22 -18.33 -3.01
CA GLU A 121 -1.90 -19.73 -2.76
C GLU A 121 -3.08 -20.53 -2.18
N ARG A 122 -4.20 -19.84 -1.88
CA ARG A 122 -5.40 -20.43 -1.28
C ARG A 122 -5.12 -21.10 0.06
N ALA A 123 -4.35 -20.42 0.90
CA ALA A 123 -4.05 -20.86 2.25
C ALA A 123 -5.32 -21.18 3.06
N PRO A 124 -5.24 -22.00 4.12
CA PRO A 124 -6.37 -22.25 5.01
C PRO A 124 -7.00 -20.95 5.54
N VAL A 125 -8.32 -20.90 5.66
CA VAL A 125 -9.04 -19.70 6.16
C VAL A 125 -8.50 -19.20 7.50
N SER A 126 -8.09 -20.12 8.37
CA SER A 126 -7.47 -19.77 9.67
C SER A 126 -6.15 -19.01 9.52
N GLU A 127 -5.38 -19.28 8.47
CA GLU A 127 -4.12 -18.58 8.20
C GLU A 127 -4.39 -17.14 7.76
N ILE A 128 -5.37 -16.94 6.86
CA ILE A 128 -5.83 -15.60 6.45
C ILE A 128 -6.30 -14.79 7.66
N GLN A 129 -7.11 -15.41 8.53
CA GLN A 129 -7.60 -14.76 9.75
C GLN A 129 -6.46 -14.38 10.70
N ASN A 130 -5.44 -15.24 10.85
CA ASN A 130 -4.29 -14.95 11.70
C ASN A 130 -3.44 -13.79 11.16
N LEU A 131 -3.21 -13.73 9.85
CA LEU A 131 -2.52 -12.61 9.22
C LEU A 131 -3.28 -11.31 9.41
N ILE A 132 -4.60 -11.30 9.15
CA ILE A 132 -5.46 -10.12 9.35
C ILE A 132 -5.46 -9.66 10.81
N ASN A 133 -5.54 -10.59 11.78
CA ASN A 133 -5.46 -10.25 13.19
C ASN A 133 -4.11 -9.63 13.56
N THR A 134 -3.02 -10.15 12.99
CA THR A 134 -1.67 -9.61 13.22
C THR A 134 -1.56 -8.19 12.65
N ILE A 135 -2.07 -7.97 11.44
CA ILE A 135 -2.12 -6.64 10.83
C ILE A 135 -2.94 -5.68 11.70
N ASN A 136 -4.13 -6.08 12.16
CA ASN A 136 -4.96 -5.24 13.04
C ASN A 136 -4.26 -4.88 14.35
N ASN A 137 -3.53 -5.81 14.97
CA ASN A 137 -2.76 -5.52 16.18
C ASN A 137 -1.63 -4.51 15.92
N ASN A 138 -1.02 -4.52 14.73
CA ASN A 138 -0.03 -3.51 14.36
C ASN A 138 -0.69 -2.15 14.11
N LEU A 139 -1.86 -2.13 13.47
CA LEU A 139 -2.65 -0.91 13.28
C LEU A 139 -3.10 -0.30 14.60
N ASP A 140 -3.43 -1.11 15.61
CA ASP A 140 -3.72 -0.64 16.97
C ASP A 140 -2.51 0.09 17.59
N GLN A 141 -1.30 -0.45 17.40
CA GLN A 141 -0.07 0.20 17.86
C GLN A 141 0.21 1.50 17.11
N ALA A 142 0.00 1.51 15.79
CA ALA A 142 0.15 2.71 14.97
C ALA A 142 -0.84 3.82 15.41
N GLU A 143 -2.09 3.46 15.65
CA GLU A 143 -3.12 4.37 16.16
C GLU A 143 -2.71 5.01 17.51
N VAL A 144 -2.18 4.23 18.45
CA VAL A 144 -1.66 4.75 19.73
C VAL A 144 -0.52 5.75 19.49
N LEU A 145 0.41 5.45 18.58
CA LEU A 145 1.53 6.35 18.26
C LEU A 145 1.04 7.67 17.67
N PHE A 146 0.08 7.65 16.74
CA PHE A 146 -0.49 8.85 16.16
C PHE A 146 -1.29 9.69 17.17
N GLN A 147 -2.02 9.06 18.08
CA GLN A 147 -2.73 9.78 19.14
C GLN A 147 -1.80 10.49 20.14
N GLN A 148 -0.61 9.93 20.35
CA GLN A 148 0.40 10.53 21.23
C GLN A 148 1.22 11.63 20.52
N ASN A 149 1.22 11.66 19.19
CA ASN A 149 1.98 12.58 18.34
C ASN A 149 1.07 13.20 17.25
N PRO A 150 0.10 14.06 17.64
CA PRO A 150 -0.92 14.59 16.73
C PRO A 150 -0.40 15.66 15.77
#